data_AF-A0A4Q2UYS0-F1
#
_entry.id   AF-A0A4Q2UYS0-F1
#
_cell.length_a   1.000
_cell.length_b   1.000
_cell.length_c   1.000
_cell.angle_alpha   90.00
_cell.angle_beta   90.00
_cell.angle_gamma   90.00
#
_symmetry.space_group_name_H-M   'P 1'
#
loop_
_entity.id
_entity.type
_entity.pdbx_description
1 polymer ?
#
loop_
_entity_poly.entity_id
_entity_poly.type
_entity_poly.pdbx_seq_one_letter_code
_entity_poly.pdbx_strand_id
1 'polypeptide(L)'
;NDQFPDVQQQLCIYHINSNVLLKSKQKWAKKRKSSSSPDASDGEDSAPQTQAELSVTNKQLVHALTDDEIPHTYRGVLMMWKRVLFAETEEVHEKAWRDLCKKFDDQRVILRYLHGTYLPVRAQWARCFLRKHRNFGIRVTSGTEASNNNIKS
;
A
#
# COMPACT_ATOMS: atom_id res chain seq x y z
N ASN A 1 -27.02 -6.21 4.51
CA ASN A 1 -25.69 -6.87 4.53
C ASN A 1 -25.69 -7.74 5.76
N ASP A 2 -26.59 -8.74 5.79
CA ASP A 2 -27.22 -9.18 7.06
C ASP A 2 -27.05 -10.68 7.31
N GLN A 3 -26.28 -11.38 6.47
CA GLN A 3 -26.16 -12.82 6.55
C GLN A 3 -25.18 -13.26 7.65
N PHE A 4 -24.21 -12.39 8.00
CA PHE A 4 -23.24 -12.61 9.08
C PHE A 4 -22.85 -11.28 9.75
N PRO A 5 -23.75 -10.67 10.54
CA PRO A 5 -23.56 -9.33 11.11
C PRO A 5 -22.39 -9.25 12.09
N ASP A 6 -22.07 -10.36 12.76
CA ASP A 6 -21.00 -10.43 13.78
C ASP A 6 -19.63 -10.81 13.20
N VAL A 7 -19.55 -11.12 11.90
CA VAL A 7 -18.28 -11.49 11.26
C VAL A 7 -17.50 -10.23 10.94
N GLN A 8 -16.33 -10.10 11.56
CA GLN A 8 -15.38 -9.06 11.22
C GLN A 8 -14.86 -9.26 9.80
N GLN A 9 -15.17 -8.30 8.93
CA GLN A 9 -14.62 -8.28 7.58
C GLN A 9 -13.13 -7.91 7.62
N GLN A 10 -12.31 -8.66 6.87
CA GLN A 10 -10.90 -8.37 6.68
C GLN A 10 -10.60 -8.13 5.20
N LEU A 11 -9.99 -7.00 4.90
CA LEU A 11 -9.55 -6.70 3.54
C LEU A 11 -8.21 -7.39 3.26
N CYS A 12 -8.08 -7.96 2.06
CA CYS A 12 -6.83 -8.59 1.63
C CYS A 12 -5.72 -7.54 1.46
N ILE A 13 -4.64 -7.69 2.22
CA ILE A 13 -3.48 -6.77 2.22
C ILE A 13 -2.84 -6.66 0.84
N TYR A 14 -2.80 -7.76 0.08
CA TYR A 14 -2.25 -7.75 -1.27
C TYR A 14 -3.05 -6.82 -2.19
N HIS A 15 -4.38 -6.94 -2.21
CA HIS A 15 -5.24 -6.07 -3.01
C HIS A 15 -5.15 -4.60 -2.60
N ILE A 16 -5.04 -4.32 -1.29
CA ILE A 16 -4.79 -2.96 -0.80
C ILE A 16 -3.49 -2.42 -1.41
N ASN A 17 -2.37 -3.13 -1.27
CA ASN A 17 -1.08 -2.67 -1.77
C ASN A 17 -1.06 -2.50 -3.30
N SER A 18 -1.65 -3.43 -4.05
CA SER A 18 -1.76 -3.35 -5.50
C SER A 18 -2.60 -2.13 -5.93
N ASN A 19 -3.72 -1.88 -5.26
CA ASN A 19 -4.57 -0.72 -5.53
C ASN A 19 -3.88 0.59 -5.16
N VAL A 20 -3.19 0.66 -4.03
CA VAL A 20 -2.40 1.82 -3.60
C VAL A 20 -1.32 2.14 -4.63
N LEU A 21 -0.58 1.13 -5.10
CA LEU A 21 0.45 1.31 -6.12
C LEU A 21 -0.13 1.84 -7.42
N LEU A 22 -1.19 1.19 -7.91
CA LEU A 22 -1.87 1.55 -9.15
C LEU A 22 -2.43 2.98 -9.09
N LYS A 23 -3.18 3.31 -8.03
CA LYS A 23 -3.79 4.64 -7.88
C LYS A 23 -2.76 5.73 -7.66
N SER A 24 -1.67 5.44 -6.94
CA SER A 24 -0.56 6.38 -6.78
C SER A 24 0.12 6.66 -8.11
N LYS A 25 0.35 5.64 -8.95
CA LYS A 25 0.90 5.82 -10.30
C LYS A 25 -0.03 6.64 -11.19
N GLN A 26 -1.33 6.33 -11.19
CA GLN A 26 -2.34 7.01 -12.02
C GLN A 26 -2.53 8.48 -11.64
N LYS A 27 -2.45 8.80 -10.34
CA LYS A 27 -2.75 10.14 -9.80
C LYS A 27 -1.50 10.95 -9.47
N TRP A 28 -0.31 10.45 -9.85
CA TRP A 28 0.94 11.12 -9.56
C TRP A 28 0.99 12.49 -10.24
N ALA A 29 1.08 13.55 -9.45
CA ALA A 29 1.23 14.90 -9.97
C ALA A 29 2.67 15.09 -10.40
N LYS A 30 2.92 15.02 -11.72
CA LYS A 30 4.19 15.47 -12.30
C LYS A 30 4.28 16.97 -12.11
N LYS A 31 5.33 17.46 -11.44
CA LYS A 31 5.59 18.90 -11.34
C LYS A 31 5.62 19.45 -12.76
N ARG A 32 4.76 20.43 -13.06
CA ARG A 32 4.84 21.16 -14.34
C ARG A 32 6.21 21.83 -14.35
N LYS A 33 7.17 21.28 -15.10
CA LYS A 33 8.37 22.03 -15.46
C LYS A 33 7.85 23.25 -16.22
N SER A 34 8.11 24.45 -15.70
CA SER A 34 7.97 25.69 -16.47
C SER A 34 8.69 25.47 -17.80
N SER A 35 7.99 25.75 -18.89
CA SER A 35 8.38 25.43 -20.26
C SER A 35 9.79 25.93 -20.62
N SER A 36 10.71 25.00 -20.87
CA SER A 36 11.70 25.11 -21.95
C SER A 36 12.27 23.72 -22.30
N SER A 37 11.93 23.28 -23.52
CA SER A 37 12.48 22.20 -24.35
C SER A 37 12.37 20.71 -23.95
N PRO A 38 12.15 19.81 -24.93
CA PRO A 38 12.03 18.37 -24.72
C PRO A 38 13.35 17.66 -25.00
N ASP A 39 13.86 16.90 -24.05
CA ASP A 39 14.55 15.65 -24.37
C ASP A 39 14.72 14.78 -23.13
N ALA A 40 14.42 13.48 -23.30
CA ALA A 40 14.82 12.31 -22.52
C ALA A 40 13.72 11.25 -22.64
N SER A 41 13.89 10.40 -23.65
CA SER A 41 13.24 9.10 -23.78
C SER A 41 13.69 8.20 -22.62
N ASP A 42 12.78 7.86 -21.70
CA ASP A 42 13.03 6.82 -20.70
C ASP A 42 12.53 5.48 -21.28
N GLY A 43 13.50 4.67 -21.68
CA GLY A 43 13.30 3.34 -22.23
C GLY A 43 12.65 2.38 -21.24
N GLU A 44 11.80 1.53 -21.79
CA GLU A 44 11.25 0.36 -21.14
C GLU A 44 12.38 -0.61 -20.79
N ASP A 45 12.47 -1.02 -19.52
CA ASP A 45 13.13 -2.28 -19.16
C ASP A 45 12.11 -3.18 -18.46
N SER A 46 11.79 -4.27 -19.14
CA SER A 46 10.90 -5.34 -18.68
C SER A 46 11.72 -6.32 -17.86
N ALA A 47 11.68 -6.20 -16.52
CA ALA A 47 12.30 -7.18 -15.64
C ALA A 47 11.30 -8.30 -15.25
N PRO A 48 11.72 -9.59 -15.25
CA PRO A 48 10.81 -10.73 -15.05
C PRO A 48 10.26 -10.82 -13.63
N GLN A 49 9.00 -11.22 -13.52
CA GLN A 49 8.31 -11.50 -12.26
C GLN A 49 8.84 -12.81 -11.64
N THR A 50 9.76 -12.71 -10.68
CA THR A 50 10.11 -13.86 -9.82
C THR A 50 9.12 -13.94 -8.65
N GLN A 51 8.10 -14.80 -8.81
CA GLN A 51 7.18 -15.22 -7.76
C GLN A 51 7.85 -16.31 -6.91
N ALA A 52 7.90 -16.14 -5.58
CA ALA A 52 7.62 -17.20 -4.57
C ALA A 52 8.19 -16.90 -3.16
N GLU A 53 9.10 -15.93 -2.96
CA GLU A 53 9.80 -15.78 -1.65
C GLU A 53 9.39 -14.57 -0.78
N LEU A 54 8.29 -13.88 -1.11
CA LEU A 54 8.00 -12.53 -0.59
C LEU A 54 7.30 -12.45 0.79
N SER A 55 7.03 -13.57 1.47
CA SER A 55 6.22 -13.56 2.70
C SER A 55 7.02 -13.21 3.97
N VAL A 56 8.32 -13.51 4.01
CA VAL A 56 9.25 -13.18 5.11
C VAL A 56 9.83 -11.79 4.93
N THR A 57 10.13 -11.41 3.69
CA THR A 57 10.82 -10.16 3.32
C THR A 57 10.00 -8.91 3.67
N ASN A 58 8.67 -8.95 3.59
CA ASN A 58 7.83 -7.77 3.86
C ASN A 58 7.84 -7.32 5.34
N LYS A 59 8.15 -8.19 6.31
CA LYS A 59 8.34 -7.77 7.71
C LYS A 59 9.72 -7.15 7.94
N GLN A 60 10.76 -7.71 7.32
CA GLN A 60 12.14 -7.23 7.44
C GLN A 60 12.36 -5.90 6.70
N LEU A 61 11.71 -5.70 5.55
CA LEU A 61 11.84 -4.46 4.77
C LEU A 61 11.24 -3.24 5.47
N VAL A 62 10.23 -3.42 6.33
CA VAL A 62 9.56 -2.31 7.04
C VAL A 62 10.43 -1.75 8.17
N HIS A 63 11.31 -2.57 8.76
CA HIS A 63 12.24 -2.15 9.82
C HIS A 63 13.60 -1.66 9.29
N ALA A 64 14.00 -2.04 8.08
CA ALA A 64 15.35 -1.79 7.57
C ALA A 64 15.52 -0.43 6.85
N LEU A 65 14.44 0.24 6.45
CA LEU A 65 14.53 1.48 5.68
C LEU A 65 14.40 2.69 6.60
N THR A 66 15.42 3.54 6.65
CA THR A 66 15.39 4.84 7.33
C THR A 66 14.59 5.86 6.52
N ASP A 67 14.22 7.01 7.10
CA ASP A 67 13.37 8.02 6.44
C ASP A 67 14.07 8.73 5.27
N ASP A 68 15.41 8.75 5.28
CA ASP A 68 16.24 9.43 4.28
C ASP A 68 16.32 8.67 2.94
N GLU A 69 16.03 7.36 2.92
CA GLU A 69 16.09 6.54 1.70
C GLU A 69 14.77 6.49 0.93
N ILE A 70 13.68 7.10 1.43
CA ILE A 70 12.38 6.99 0.77
C ILE A 70 12.31 7.93 -0.44
N PRO A 71 12.25 7.40 -1.68
CA PRO A 71 12.24 8.22 -2.87
C PRO A 71 10.91 8.98 -2.98
N HIS A 72 10.95 10.24 -3.43
CA HIS A 72 9.74 11.04 -3.69
C HIS A 72 9.06 10.62 -5.00
N THR A 73 8.54 9.40 -5.01
CA THR A 73 7.89 8.76 -6.16
C THR A 73 6.65 8.00 -5.70
N TYR A 74 5.82 7.55 -6.65
CA TYR A 74 4.65 6.71 -6.33
C TYR A 74 5.04 5.39 -5.62
N ARG A 75 6.28 4.91 -5.79
CA ARG A 75 6.81 3.76 -5.06
C ARG A 75 7.11 4.11 -3.60
N GLY A 76 7.64 5.31 -3.33
CA GLY A 76 7.85 5.82 -1.98
C GLY A 76 6.55 5.94 -1.19
N VAL A 77 5.45 6.36 -1.84
CA VAL A 77 4.10 6.34 -1.24
C VAL A 77 3.74 4.92 -0.76
N LEU A 78 3.94 3.90 -1.61
CA LEU A 78 3.67 2.52 -1.22
C LEU A 78 4.56 2.05 -0.06
N MET A 79 5.84 2.44 -0.05
CA MET A 79 6.77 2.07 1.02
C MET A 79 6.31 2.63 2.38
N MET A 80 5.99 3.92 2.45
CA MET A 80 5.46 4.53 3.68
C MET A 80 4.05 4.00 4.02
N TRP A 81 3.21 3.74 3.03
CA TRP A 81 1.91 3.09 3.24
C TRP A 81 2.05 1.72 3.91
N LYS A 82 3.03 0.90 3.51
CA LYS A 82 3.31 -0.36 4.19
C LYS A 82 3.67 -0.17 5.67
N ARG A 83 4.36 0.92 6.04
CA ARG A 83 4.61 1.25 7.47
C ARG A 83 3.29 1.51 8.21
N VAL A 84 2.35 2.25 7.60
CA VAL A 84 1.01 2.47 8.16
C VAL A 84 0.26 1.14 8.34
N LEU A 85 0.33 0.26 7.34
CA LEU A 85 -0.36 -1.03 7.35
C LEU A 85 0.19 -2.01 8.39
N PHE A 86 1.51 -2.08 8.54
CA PHE A 86 2.18 -3.05 9.40
C PHE A 86 2.54 -2.51 10.80
N ALA A 87 2.17 -1.28 11.13
CA ALA A 87 2.35 -0.69 12.46
C ALA A 87 1.81 -1.60 13.56
N GLU A 88 2.60 -1.79 14.62
CA GLU A 88 2.27 -2.74 15.68
C GLU A 88 1.30 -2.19 16.72
N THR A 89 1.31 -0.86 16.94
CA THR A 89 0.41 -0.16 17.86
C THR A 89 -0.39 0.93 17.14
N GLU A 90 -1.47 1.40 17.77
CA GLU A 90 -2.32 2.46 17.21
C GLU A 90 -1.54 3.78 17.12
N GLU A 91 -0.70 4.08 18.11
CA GLU A 91 0.14 5.28 18.15
C GLU A 91 1.17 5.27 17.01
N VAL A 92 1.80 4.11 16.75
CA VAL A 92 2.74 3.94 15.63
C VAL A 92 2.01 4.05 14.29
N HIS A 93 0.79 3.53 14.19
CA HIS A 93 -0.04 3.63 12.99
C HIS A 93 -0.37 5.10 12.67
N GLU A 94 -0.82 5.86 13.66
CA GLU A 94 -1.13 7.28 13.50
C GLU A 94 0.12 8.10 13.17
N LYS A 95 1.24 7.80 13.84
CA LYS A 95 2.52 8.45 13.54
C LYS A 95 2.94 8.19 12.09
N ALA A 96 2.93 6.93 11.66
CA ALA A 96 3.28 6.55 10.29
C ALA A 96 2.35 7.23 9.25
N TRP A 97 1.07 7.38 9.56
CA TRP A 97 0.13 8.10 8.70
C TRP A 97 0.45 9.60 8.61
N ARG A 98 0.77 10.25 9.74
CA ARG A 98 1.22 11.64 9.76
C ARG A 98 2.52 11.84 8.97
N ASP A 99 3.47 10.93 9.13
CA ASP A 99 4.75 10.98 8.43
C ASP A 99 4.55 10.83 6.90
N LEU A 100 3.70 9.90 6.47
CA LEU A 100 3.30 9.75 5.06
C LEU A 100 2.68 11.05 4.52
N CYS A 101 1.73 11.64 5.25
CA CYS A 101 1.06 12.87 4.84
C CYS A 101 2.04 14.03 4.72
N LYS A 102 3.00 14.13 5.64
CA LYS A 102 4.03 15.18 5.65
C LYS A 102 5.01 15.02 4.48
N LYS A 103 5.46 13.80 4.18
CA LYS A 103 6.42 13.53 3.11
C LYS A 103 5.84 13.79 1.72
N PHE A 104 4.56 13.52 1.52
CA PHE A 104 3.88 13.60 0.22
C PHE A 104 2.74 14.64 0.21
N ASP A 105 2.94 15.77 0.91
CA ASP A 105 1.93 16.83 1.07
C ASP A 105 1.54 17.51 -0.24
N ASP A 106 2.42 17.46 -1.24
CA ASP A 106 2.25 17.89 -2.63
C ASP A 106 1.33 16.94 -3.41
N GLN A 107 1.23 15.68 -3.01
CA GLN A 107 0.42 14.63 -3.65
C GLN A 107 -0.96 14.48 -3.01
N ARG A 108 -1.64 15.59 -2.71
CA ARG A 108 -2.93 15.64 -1.97
C ARG A 108 -4.03 14.74 -2.55
N VAL A 109 -4.06 14.55 -3.86
CA VAL A 109 -5.07 13.71 -4.52
C VAL A 109 -4.89 12.24 -4.13
N ILE A 110 -3.65 11.78 -3.99
CA ILE A 110 -3.32 10.43 -3.53
C ILE A 110 -3.64 10.30 -2.04
N LEU A 111 -3.22 11.26 -1.22
CA LEU A 111 -3.52 11.26 0.22
C LEU A 111 -5.03 11.23 0.50
N ARG A 112 -5.83 11.99 -0.26
CA ARG A 112 -7.30 11.99 -0.15
C ARG A 112 -7.89 10.63 -0.50
N TYR A 113 -7.37 9.95 -1.52
CA TYR A 113 -7.79 8.59 -1.86
C TYR A 113 -7.49 7.63 -0.71
N LEU A 114 -6.25 7.61 -0.20
CA LEU A 114 -5.88 6.73 0.90
C LEU A 114 -6.75 6.97 2.14
N HIS A 115 -6.91 8.23 2.53
CA HIS A 115 -7.75 8.63 3.64
C HIS A 115 -9.21 8.22 3.43
N GLY A 116 -9.84 8.60 2.31
CA GLY A 116 -11.26 8.33 2.09
C GLY A 116 -11.59 6.85 1.90
N THR A 117 -10.67 6.06 1.35
CA THR A 117 -10.93 4.65 1.01
C THR A 117 -10.57 3.69 2.13
N TYR A 118 -9.46 3.90 2.83
CA TYR A 118 -8.92 2.89 3.74
C TYR A 118 -8.98 3.26 5.22
N LEU A 119 -8.80 4.54 5.58
CA LEU A 119 -8.75 4.95 7.00
C LEU A 119 -10.07 4.71 7.75
N PRO A 120 -11.27 4.96 7.18
CA PRO A 120 -12.55 4.65 7.83
C PRO A 120 -12.71 3.18 8.19
N VAL A 121 -12.07 2.29 7.42
CA VAL A 121 -12.12 0.83 7.60
C VAL A 121 -10.80 0.27 8.13
N ARG A 122 -9.97 1.07 8.82
CA ARG A 122 -8.63 0.67 9.31
C ARG A 122 -8.63 -0.60 10.17
N ALA A 123 -9.72 -0.84 10.90
CA ALA A 123 -9.89 -2.06 11.70
C ALA A 123 -9.95 -3.36 10.87
N GLN A 124 -10.20 -3.27 9.57
CA GLN A 124 -10.31 -4.42 8.66
C GLN A 124 -8.96 -4.82 8.02
N TRP A 125 -7.88 -4.06 8.21
CA TRP A 125 -6.62 -4.32 7.50
C TRP A 125 -5.34 -3.92 8.24
N ALA A 126 -5.38 -2.91 9.10
CA ALA A 126 -4.19 -2.46 9.80
C ALA A 126 -3.83 -3.42 10.95
N ARG A 127 -2.55 -3.77 11.03
CA ARG A 127 -2.06 -4.84 11.92
C ARG A 127 -2.36 -4.60 13.39
N CYS A 128 -2.21 -3.36 13.87
CA CYS A 128 -2.47 -2.99 15.25
C CYS A 128 -3.93 -3.24 15.69
N PHE A 129 -4.89 -3.16 14.76
CA PHE A 129 -6.30 -3.45 15.04
C PHE A 129 -6.61 -4.94 14.87
N LEU A 130 -6.06 -5.58 13.83
CA LEU A 130 -6.26 -7.01 13.61
C LEU A 130 -5.69 -7.85 14.77
N ARG A 131 -4.60 -7.42 15.42
CA ARG A 131 -4.03 -8.13 16.57
C ARG A 131 -4.98 -8.22 17.78
N LYS A 132 -5.97 -7.32 17.90
CA LYS A 132 -6.97 -7.36 18.98
C LYS A 132 -7.94 -8.56 18.84
N HIS A 133 -7.98 -9.19 17.67
CA HIS A 133 -8.81 -10.35 17.39
C HIS A 133 -7.95 -11.60 17.31
N ARG A 134 -8.42 -12.71 17.91
CA ARG A 134 -7.81 -14.04 17.82
C ARG A 134 -7.93 -14.55 16.37
N ASN A 135 -7.08 -14.03 15.50
CA ASN A 135 -6.83 -14.60 14.19
C ASN A 135 -5.98 -15.85 14.46
N PHE A 136 -6.57 -17.05 14.39
CA PHE A 136 -5.93 -18.36 14.62
C PHE A 136 -4.84 -18.68 13.57
N GLY A 137 -3.89 -17.78 13.34
CA GLY A 137 -2.90 -17.88 12.28
C GLY A 137 -3.46 -17.66 10.86
N ILE A 138 -4.78 -17.54 10.68
CA ILE A 138 -5.40 -17.29 9.37
C ILE A 138 -5.01 -15.88 8.90
N ARG A 139 -4.07 -15.83 7.96
CA ARG A 139 -3.76 -14.63 7.19
C ARG A 139 -4.45 -14.81 5.85
N VAL A 140 -5.39 -13.93 5.51
CA VAL A 140 -5.96 -13.87 4.16
C VAL A 140 -4.88 -13.31 3.22
N THR A 141 -3.90 -14.15 2.91
CA THR A 141 -3.10 -14.07 1.68
C THR A 141 -3.95 -14.77 0.64
N SER A 142 -4.40 -14.04 -0.38
CA SER A 142 -5.30 -14.56 -1.40
C SER A 142 -4.78 -15.88 -2.00
N GLY A 143 -5.42 -16.99 -1.65
CA GLY A 143 -5.29 -18.27 -2.36
C GLY A 143 -6.05 -18.29 -3.70
N THR A 144 -6.60 -17.16 -4.13
CA THR A 144 -7.56 -17.05 -5.25
C THR A 144 -6.97 -16.48 -6.55
N GLU A 145 -5.68 -16.08 -6.56
CA GLU A 145 -5.08 -15.52 -7.79
C GLU A 145 -4.74 -16.56 -8.86
N ALA A 146 -4.63 -17.85 -8.50
CA ALA A 146 -4.46 -18.92 -9.49
C ALA A 146 -5.67 -19.03 -10.45
N SER A 147 -6.84 -18.53 -10.07
CA SER A 147 -8.06 -18.58 -10.89
C SER A 147 -8.31 -17.34 -11.75
N ASN A 148 -7.58 -16.23 -11.56
CA ASN A 148 -7.87 -14.98 -12.27
C ASN A 148 -7.07 -14.78 -13.57
N ASN A 149 -6.08 -15.62 -13.84
CA ASN A 149 -5.37 -15.58 -15.12
C ASN A 149 -6.20 -16.10 -16.31
N ASN A 150 -7.35 -16.74 -16.06
CA ASN A 150 -8.19 -17.34 -17.10
C ASN A 150 -9.41 -16.50 -17.51
N ILE A 151 -9.65 -15.34 -16.89
CA ILE A 151 -10.82 -14.48 -17.18
C ILE A 151 -10.41 -13.22 -17.97
N LYS A 152 -9.12 -12.96 -18.12
CA LYS A 152 -8.58 -11.99 -19.09
C LYS A 152 -7.93 -12.73 -20.25
N SER A 153 -8.74 -13.20 -21.18
CA SER A 153 -8.32 -13.54 -22.55
C SER A 153 -9.24 -12.82 -23.52
#